data_AF-A0A933XIE6-F1
#
_entry.id   AF-A0A933XIE6-F1
#
_cell.length_a   1.000
_cell.length_b   1.000
_cell.length_c   1.000
_cell.angle_alpha   90.00
_cell.angle_beta   90.00
_cell.angle_gamma   90.00
#
_symmetry.space_group_name_H-M   'P 1'
#
loop_
_entity.id
_entity.type
_entity.pdbx_description
1 polymer ?
#
loop_
_entity_poly.entity_id
_entity_poly.type
_entity_poly.pdbx_seq_one_letter_code
_entity_poly.pdbx_strand_id
1 'polypeptide(L)' 'MAKLKGNRIRERRHALGIKQEDLASAAKVSVSSVNRFERNKGEPRASTLREILNCRMEDFF' A
#
# COMPACT_ATOMS: atom_id res chain seq x y z
N MET A 1 -12.03 1.21 19.14
CA MET A 1 -11.64 -0.05 18.48
C MET A 1 -10.69 0.26 17.33
N ALA A 2 -9.52 -0.39 17.32
CA ALA A 2 -8.32 -0.05 16.55
C ALA A 2 -8.52 0.16 15.03
N LYS A 3 -8.66 1.43 14.58
CA LYS A 3 -8.51 1.83 13.17
C LYS A 3 -7.02 1.91 12.82
N LEU A 4 -6.36 0.75 12.67
CA LEU A 4 -4.90 0.65 12.57
C LEU A 4 -4.38 0.16 11.20
N LYS A 5 -5.25 -0.17 10.23
CA LYS A 5 -4.83 -0.85 8.99
C LYS A 5 -4.39 0.10 7.85
N GLY A 6 -5.21 1.08 7.49
CA GLY A 6 -4.93 1.99 6.37
C GLY A 6 -3.79 2.98 6.66
N ASN A 7 -3.68 3.47 7.89
CA ASN A 7 -2.61 4.38 8.29
C ASN A 7 -1.22 3.72 8.14
N ARG A 8 -1.09 2.43 8.49
CA ARG A 8 0.18 1.69 8.39
C ARG A 8 0.65 1.48 6.96
N ILE A 9 -0.28 1.28 6.00
CA ILE A 9 0.07 1.18 4.58
C ILE A 9 0.66 2.52 4.10
N ARG A 10 -0.01 3.63 4.45
CA ARG A 10 0.46 4.98 4.12
C ARG A 10 1.80 5.30 4.77
N GLU A 11 1.95 5.03 6.06
CA GLU A 11 3.19 5.23 6.83
C GLU A 11 4.35 4.48 6.21
N ARG A 12 4.16 3.19 5.91
CA ARG A 12 5.18 2.37 5.26
C ARG A 12 5.57 2.93 3.88
N ARG A 13 4.59 3.34 3.08
CA ARG A 13 4.84 3.93 1.76
C ARG A 13 5.68 5.21 1.87
N HIS A 14 5.35 6.09 2.81
CA HIS A 14 6.15 7.29 3.07
C HIS A 14 7.55 6.97 3.58
N ALA A 15 7.71 5.95 4.42
CA ALA A 15 9.02 5.50 4.88
C ALA A 15 9.91 4.94 3.76
N LEU A 16 9.30 4.40 2.70
CA LEU A 16 10.00 3.99 1.47
C LEU A 16 10.28 5.16 0.51
N GLY A 17 9.66 6.33 0.72
CA GLY A 17 9.81 7.49 -0.18
C GLY A 17 9.12 7.36 -1.54
N ILE A 18 8.18 6.43 -1.70
CA ILE A 18 7.54 6.12 -3.00
C ILE A 18 6.14 6.74 -3.14
N LYS A 19 5.68 6.92 -4.38
CA LYS A 19 4.35 7.45 -4.71
C LYS A 19 3.27 6.35 -4.62
N GLN A 20 2.00 6.74 -4.67
CA GLN A 20 0.91 5.76 -4.64
C GLN A 20 0.90 4.88 -5.90
N GLU A 21 1.36 5.43 -7.02
CA GLU A 21 1.55 4.76 -8.32
C GLU A 21 2.56 3.63 -8.23
N ASP A 22 3.70 3.88 -7.57
CA ASP A 22 4.77 2.90 -7.35
C ASP A 22 4.25 1.72 -6.53
N LEU A 23 3.60 2.01 -5.39
CA LEU A 23 2.99 0.97 -4.55
C LEU A 23 1.88 0.20 -5.29
N ALA A 24 1.08 0.88 -6.12
CA ALA A 24 0.02 0.26 -6.90
C ALA A 24 0.59 -0.73 -7.92
N SER A 25 1.68 -0.33 -8.59
CA SER A 25 2.44 -1.18 -9.53
C SER A 25 2.97 -2.43 -8.83
N ALA A 26 3.70 -2.26 -7.71
CA ALA A 26 4.24 -3.37 -6.93
C ALA A 26 3.15 -4.33 -6.41
N ALA A 27 2.03 -3.78 -5.93
CA ALA A 27 0.92 -4.57 -5.41
C ALA A 27 -0.04 -5.10 -6.49
N LYS A 28 0.22 -4.81 -7.78
CA LYS A 28 -0.61 -5.21 -8.92
C LYS A 28 -2.08 -4.81 -8.76
N VAL A 29 -2.31 -3.58 -8.31
CA VAL A 29 -3.65 -2.99 -8.14
C VAL A 29 -3.72 -1.60 -8.76
N SER A 30 -4.92 -1.02 -8.83
CA SER A 30 -5.06 0.37 -9.25
C SER A 30 -4.63 1.35 -8.16
N VAL A 31 -4.18 2.54 -8.56
CA VAL A 31 -3.90 3.67 -7.64
C VAL A 31 -5.13 4.00 -6.79
N SER A 32 -6.33 3.92 -7.38
CA SER A 32 -7.61 4.09 -6.67
C SER A 32 -7.79 3.07 -5.54
N SER A 33 -7.31 1.82 -5.72
CA SER A 33 -7.34 0.80 -4.68
C SER A 33 -6.38 1.15 -3.54
N VAL A 34 -5.15 1.58 -3.86
CA VAL A 34 -4.18 2.09 -2.86
C VAL A 34 -4.79 3.25 -2.07
N ASN A 35 -5.40 4.23 -2.73
CA ASN A 35 -6.06 5.37 -2.08
C ASN A 35 -7.16 4.91 -1.11
N ARG A 36 -7.98 3.93 -1.52
CA ARG A 36 -9.03 3.36 -0.65
C ARG A 36 -8.43 2.63 0.53
N PHE A 37 -7.40 1.81 0.33
CA PHE A 37 -6.72 1.07 1.40
C PHE A 37 -6.13 2.03 2.44
N GLU A 38 -5.39 3.06 2.01
CA GLU A 38 -4.80 4.07 2.90
C GLU A 38 -5.86 4.85 3.69
N ARG A 39 -7.06 5.03 3.12
CA ARG A 39 -8.19 5.73 3.76
C ARG A 39 -9.11 4.81 4.56
N ASN A 40 -8.78 3.52 4.70
CA ASN A 40 -9.64 2.51 5.32
C ASN A 40 -11.04 2.39 4.63
N LYS A 41 -11.12 2.69 3.32
CA LYS A 41 -12.34 2.63 2.49
C LYS A 41 -12.41 1.37 1.61
N GLY A 42 -11.61 0.37 1.95
CA GLY A 42 -11.51 -0.92 1.28
C GLY A 42 -10.49 -1.77 2.02
N GLU A 43 -10.67 -3.09 1.98
CA GLU A 43 -9.73 -4.04 2.58
C GLU A 43 -9.01 -4.79 1.44
N PRO A 44 -7.66 -4.77 1.42
CA PRO A 44 -6.91 -5.56 0.45
C PRO A 44 -7.14 -7.05 0.70
N ARG A 45 -7.15 -7.84 -0.38
CA ARG A 45 -7.08 -9.31 -0.25
C ARG A 45 -5.76 -9.69 0.42
N ALA A 46 -5.71 -10.88 1.02
CA ALA A 46 -4.50 -11.37 1.69
C ALA A 46 -3.26 -11.37 0.76
N SER A 47 -3.45 -11.72 -0.52
CA SER A 47 -2.39 -11.65 -1.54
C SER A 47 -1.90 -10.21 -1.77
N THR A 48 -2.82 -9.27 -2.01
CA THR A 48 -2.49 -7.84 -2.18
C THR A 48 -1.78 -7.28 -0.95
N LEU A 49 -2.25 -7.63 0.26
CA LEU A 49 -1.61 -7.18 1.49
C LEU A 49 -0.18 -7.71 1.60
N ARG A 50 0.07 -8.96 1.18
CA ARG A 50 1.42 -9.53 1.14
C ARG A 50 2.33 -8.75 0.19
N GLU A 51 1.87 -8.43 -1.01
CA GLU A 51 2.65 -7.62 -1.96
C GLU A 51 2.96 -6.22 -1.39
N ILE A 52 1.97 -5.55 -0.79
CA ILE A 52 2.16 -4.24 -0.14
C ILE A 52 3.23 -4.32 0.97
N LEU A 53 3.22 -5.38 1.77
CA LEU A 53 4.18 -5.54 2.86
C LEU A 53 5.60 -5.86 2.36
N ASN A 54 5.70 -6.63 1.27
CA ASN A 54 6.96 -7.05 0.68
C ASN A 54 7.61 -6.00 -0.22
N CYS A 55 6.87 -4.99 -0.68
CA CYS A 55 7.37 -3.89 -1.50
C CYS A 55 8.59 -3.21 -0.85
N ARG A 56 9.66 -3.02 -1.62
CA ARG A 56 10.92 -2.41 -1.18
C ARG A 56 11.28 -1.24 -2.08
N MET A 57 12.18 -0.39 -1.61
CA MET A 57 12.57 0.82 -2.35
C MET A 57 13.37 0.46 -3.61
N GLU A 58 14.12 -0.65 -3.55
CA GLU A 58 14.93 -1.21 -4.62
C GLU A 58 14.10 -1.72 -5.80
N ASP A 59 12.78 -1.90 -5.64
CA ASP A 59 11.89 -2.35 -6.72
C ASP A 59 11.64 -1.27 -7.80
N PHE A 60 12.14 -0.04 -7.59
CA PHE A 60 11.86 1.14 -8.42
C PHE A 60 13.10 1.80 -9.05
N PHE A 61 14.27 1.15 -8.95
CA PHE A 61 15.54 1.55 -9.56
C PHE A 61 16.06 0.45 -10.48
#